data_AF-G5E2R6-F1
#
_entry.id   AF-G5E2R6-F1
#
_cell.length_a   1.000
_cell.length_b   1.000
_cell.length_c   1.000
_cell.angle_alpha   90.00
_cell.angle_beta   90.00
_cell.angle_gamma   90.00
#
_symmetry.space_group_name_H-M   'P 1'
#
loop_
_entity.id
_entity.type
_entity.pdbx_description
1 polymer ?
#
loop_
_entity_poly.entity_id
_entity_poly.type
_entity_poly.pdbx_seq_one_letter_code
_entity_poly.pdbx_strand_id
1 'polypeptide(L)'
;AGNNWIMWEMPRSSYPKDSKPVHVDRARLFRWSKCNENLFATTGCPGKMKSQLIIHHLAHPQPVLTGFVPLGSGLSWHKKLPLCVVGGYRKLFFWFTEM
;
A
#
# COMPACT_ATOMS: atom_id res chain seq x y z
N ALA A 1 14.06 -4.73 3.18
CA ALA A 1 12.68 -4.24 3.41
C ALA A 1 12.15 -4.91 4.67
N GLY A 2 11.54 -4.13 5.57
CA GLY A 2 10.97 -4.63 6.83
C GLY A 2 9.46 -4.86 6.75
N ASN A 3 8.84 -5.00 7.92
CA ASN A 3 7.45 -5.41 8.08
C ASN A 3 6.53 -4.25 8.45
N ASN A 4 7.13 -3.07 8.68
CA ASN A 4 6.45 -1.85 9.08
C ASN A 4 6.59 -0.79 7.99
N TRP A 5 5.56 0.05 7.83
CA TRP A 5 5.75 1.35 7.18
C TRP A 5 6.11 2.38 8.25
N ILE A 6 6.95 3.33 7.88
CA ILE A 6 7.47 4.36 8.78
C ILE A 6 7.20 5.72 8.14
N MET A 7 6.61 6.64 8.91
CA MET A 7 6.37 8.01 8.50
C MET A 7 7.35 8.95 9.19
N TRP A 8 7.94 9.83 8.38
CA TRP A 8 8.89 10.84 8.82
C TRP A 8 8.35 12.22 8.50
N GLU A 9 8.43 13.13 9.45
CA GLU A 9 8.29 14.56 9.18
C GLU A 9 9.69 15.15 9.05
N MET A 10 10.03 15.66 7.86
CA MET A 10 11.36 16.23 7.59
C MET A 10 11.83 17.32 8.57
N PRO A 11 10.99 18.23 9.09
CA PRO A 11 11.45 19.21 10.08
C PRO A 11 11.78 18.61 11.46
N ARG A 12 11.43 17.34 11.72
CA ARG A 12 11.66 16.62 12.99
C ARG A 12 12.36 15.28 12.74
N SER A 13 13.47 15.31 12.01
CA SER A 13 14.15 14.11 11.47
C SER A 13 14.80 13.18 12.51
N SER A 14 14.80 13.54 13.79
CA SER A 14 15.44 12.75 14.85
C SER A 14 14.65 11.49 15.23
N TYR A 15 13.32 11.49 15.04
CA TYR A 15 12.47 10.33 15.33
C TYR A 15 11.34 10.19 14.29
N PRO A 16 10.93 8.96 13.96
CA PRO A 16 9.78 8.75 13.11
C PRO A 16 8.51 9.23 13.82
N LYS A 17 7.60 9.84 13.06
CA LYS A 17 6.28 10.28 13.56
C LYS A 17 5.37 9.08 13.85
N ASP A 18 5.40 8.09 12.96
CA ASP A 18 4.57 6.89 13.09
C ASP A 18 5.31 5.68 12.51
N SER A 19 5.05 4.51 13.08
CA SER A 19 5.58 3.24 12.60
C SER A 19 4.55 2.16 12.90
N LYS A 20 3.94 1.59 11.86
CA LYS A 20 2.91 0.55 12.01
C LYS A 20 3.24 -0.70 11.21
N PRO A 21 2.90 -1.89 11.73
CA PRO A 21 3.03 -3.13 10.99
C PRO A 21 2.13 -3.12 9.75
N VAL A 22 2.62 -3.67 8.65
CA VAL A 22 1.92 -3.64 7.36
C VAL A 22 1.68 -5.02 6.77
N HIS A 23 2.67 -5.89 6.80
CA HIS A 23 2.55 -7.25 6.29
C HIS A 23 3.24 -8.20 7.26
N VAL A 24 2.65 -9.39 7.46
CA VAL A 24 3.19 -10.42 8.38
C VAL A 24 4.64 -10.76 8.00
N ASP A 25 4.88 -10.98 6.70
CA ASP A 25 6.20 -11.34 6.20
C ASP A 25 7.06 -10.11 5.92
N ARG A 26 6.91 -9.48 4.76
CA ARG A 26 7.67 -8.28 4.35
C ARG A 26 6.86 -7.43 3.40
N ALA A 27 7.01 -6.11 3.52
CA ALA A 27 6.52 -5.18 2.50
C ALA A 27 7.46 -5.20 1.28
N ARG A 28 6.88 -5.12 0.08
CA ARG A 28 7.59 -5.10 -1.20
C ARG A 28 7.47 -3.75 -1.90
N LEU A 29 6.25 -3.28 -2.12
CA LEU A 29 6.00 -1.98 -2.77
C LEU A 29 5.23 -1.06 -1.83
N PHE A 30 5.51 0.23 -1.93
CA PHE A 30 4.80 1.31 -1.26
C PHE A 30 4.53 2.41 -2.29
N ARG A 31 3.28 2.87 -2.40
CA ARG A 31 2.89 3.96 -3.30
C ARG A 31 1.79 4.83 -2.69
N TRP A 32 2.07 6.13 -2.63
CA TRP A 32 1.07 7.15 -2.34
C TRP A 32 0.04 7.26 -3.47
N SER A 33 -1.21 7.50 -3.09
CA SER A 33 -2.24 7.95 -4.03
C SER A 33 -1.85 9.29 -4.62
N LYS A 34 -2.24 9.50 -5.89
CA LYS A 34 -1.98 10.76 -6.61
C LYS A 34 -3.08 11.79 -6.44
N CYS A 35 -4.26 11.36 -5.98
CA CYS A 35 -5.43 12.23 -5.79
C CYS A 35 -5.75 12.51 -4.31
N ASN A 36 -5.18 11.75 -3.38
CA ASN A 36 -5.43 11.91 -1.94
C ASN A 36 -4.15 11.64 -1.14
N GLU A 37 -3.64 12.65 -0.45
CA GLU A 37 -2.40 12.59 0.34
C GLU A 37 -2.52 11.76 1.62
N ASN A 38 -3.74 11.41 2.03
CA ASN A 38 -3.95 10.54 3.19
C ASN A 38 -4.00 9.05 2.82
N LEU A 39 -3.99 8.72 1.52
CA LEU A 39 -4.10 7.36 1.02
C LEU A 39 -2.79 6.84 0.47
N PHE A 40 -2.43 5.63 0.88
CA PHE A 40 -1.31 4.90 0.28
C PHE A 40 -1.60 3.40 0.23
N ALA A 41 -0.96 2.74 -0.72
CA ALA A 41 -1.06 1.31 -0.90
C ALA A 41 0.29 0.64 -0.66
N THR A 42 0.24 -0.55 -0.10
CA THR A 42 1.39 -1.43 0.10
C THR A 42 1.11 -2.82 -0.44
N THR A 43 2.13 -3.45 -1.01
CA THR A 43 2.06 -4.88 -1.37
C THR A 43 3.02 -5.69 -0.53
N GLY A 44 2.56 -6.86 -0.09
CA GLY A 44 3.38 -7.86 0.58
C GLY A 44 4.21 -8.66 -0.41
N CYS A 45 5.32 -9.21 0.06
CA CYS A 45 6.04 -10.24 -0.67
C CYS A 45 5.07 -11.38 -1.05
N PRO A 46 5.13 -11.91 -2.29
CA PRO A 46 4.34 -13.07 -2.65
C PRO A 46 4.76 -14.23 -1.73
N GLY A 47 3.81 -14.80 -1.00
CA GLY A 47 4.01 -16.05 -0.28
C GLY A 47 3.99 -17.21 -1.27
N LYS A 48 3.17 -18.24 -1.01
CA LYS A 48 3.12 -19.44 -1.86
C LYS A 48 2.64 -19.17 -3.30
N MET A 49 1.69 -18.25 -3.53
CA MET A 49 1.21 -17.84 -4.87
C MET A 49 0.50 -16.48 -4.96
N LYS A 50 0.24 -15.80 -3.84
CA LYS A 50 -0.50 -14.53 -3.80
C LYS A 50 0.30 -13.48 -3.02
N SER A 51 0.23 -12.24 -3.48
CA SER A 51 0.68 -11.05 -2.78
C SER A 51 -0.55 -10.35 -2.19
N GLN A 52 -0.46 -9.96 -0.92
CA GLN A 52 -1.49 -9.14 -0.29
C GLN A 52 -1.30 -7.68 -0.73
N LEU A 53 -2.37 -7.03 -1.14
CA LEU A 53 -2.46 -5.58 -1.30
C LEU A 53 -3.20 -5.03 -0.10
N ILE A 54 -2.70 -3.95 0.49
CA ILE A 54 -3.41 -3.23 1.55
C ILE A 54 -3.42 -1.75 1.19
N ILE A 55 -4.59 -1.13 1.30
CA ILE A 55 -4.78 0.31 1.18
C ILE A 55 -5.01 0.88 2.57
N HIS A 56 -4.22 1.88 2.93
CA HIS A 56 -4.21 2.51 4.24
C HIS A 56 -4.66 3.96 4.13
N HIS A 57 -5.24 4.47 5.22
CA HIS A 57 -5.55 5.88 5.39
C HIS A 57 -4.84 6.42 6.64
N LEU A 58 -4.24 7.60 6.56
CA LEU A 58 -3.46 8.15 7.70
C LEU A 58 -4.28 8.41 8.96
N ALA A 59 -5.55 8.79 8.81
CA ALA A 59 -6.42 9.06 9.95
C ALA A 59 -6.98 7.78 10.60
N HIS A 60 -6.80 6.61 9.99
CA HIS A 60 -7.42 5.36 10.46
C HIS A 60 -6.35 4.31 10.80
N PRO A 61 -6.43 3.67 11.97
CA PRO A 61 -5.50 2.61 12.35
C PRO A 61 -5.74 1.32 11.57
N GLN A 62 -6.98 1.10 11.08
CA GLN A 62 -7.35 -0.06 10.29
C GLN A 62 -7.20 0.24 8.79
N PRO A 63 -6.83 -0.76 7.97
CA PRO A 63 -6.75 -0.58 6.53
C PRO A 63 -8.13 -0.32 5.94
N VAL A 64 -8.19 0.57 4.96
CA VAL A 64 -9.42 0.87 4.20
C VAL A 64 -9.84 -0.34 3.38
N LEU A 65 -8.86 -1.01 2.76
CA LEU A 65 -9.13 -2.16 1.91
C LEU A 65 -7.97 -3.16 1.96
N THR A 66 -8.30 -4.45 1.96
CA THR A 66 -7.34 -5.53 1.80
C THR A 66 -7.74 -6.40 0.60
N GLY A 67 -6.80 -6.63 -0.30
CA GLY A 67 -6.98 -7.45 -1.49
C GLY A 67 -5.85 -8.47 -1.67
N PHE A 68 -6.04 -9.42 -2.57
CA PHE A 68 -5.03 -10.42 -2.91
C PHE A 68 -4.82 -10.51 -4.41
N VAL A 69 -3.56 -10.58 -4.83
CA VAL A 69 -3.15 -10.59 -6.24
C VAL A 69 -2.27 -11.79 -6.51
N PRO A 70 -2.59 -12.67 -7.49
CA PRO A 70 -1.69 -13.73 -7.91
C PRO A 70 -0.39 -13.15 -8.46
N LEU A 71 0.73 -13.42 -7.79
CA LEU A 71 2.07 -12.93 -8.16
C LEU A 71 2.11 -11.43 -8.46
N GLY A 72 1.69 -10.60 -7.50
CA GLY A 72 1.62 -9.15 -7.66
C GLY A 72 2.96 -8.53 -8.06
N SER A 73 2.97 -7.82 -9.19
CA SER A 73 4.09 -7.05 -9.73
C SER A 73 3.62 -5.67 -10.17
N GLY A 74 4.33 -4.64 -9.72
CA GLY A 74 3.95 -3.25 -9.97
C GLY A 74 2.75 -2.80 -9.12
N LEU A 75 2.81 -1.55 -8.68
CA LEU A 75 1.75 -0.88 -7.93
C LEU A 75 1.71 0.56 -8.42
N SER A 76 0.52 1.04 -8.80
CA SER A 76 0.33 2.41 -9.23
C SER A 76 -1.07 2.91 -8.86
N TRP A 77 -1.22 4.23 -8.88
CA TRP A 77 -2.48 4.92 -8.67
C TRP A 77 -2.83 5.72 -9.92
N HIS A 78 -4.12 5.80 -10.22
CA HIS A 78 -4.62 6.73 -11.23
C HIS A 78 -4.34 8.18 -10.81
N LYS A 79 -4.12 9.07 -11.79
CA LYS A 79 -3.71 10.46 -11.51
C LYS A 79 -4.78 11.28 -10.77
N LYS A 80 -6.06 11.07 -11.12
CA LYS A 80 -7.20 11.87 -10.62
C LYS A 80 -8.27 11.07 -9.88
N LEU A 81 -8.28 9.76 -10.04
CA LEU A 81 -9.34 8.91 -9.50
C LEU A 81 -8.75 8.14 -8.32
N PRO A 82 -9.56 7.84 -7.28
CA PRO A 82 -9.14 7.02 -6.14
C PRO A 82 -9.11 5.53 -6.56
N LEU A 83 -8.29 5.24 -7.57
CA LEU A 83 -8.20 3.96 -8.25
C LEU A 83 -6.76 3.46 -8.17
N CYS A 84 -6.59 2.34 -7.48
CA CYS A 84 -5.32 1.65 -7.32
C CYS A 84 -5.24 0.46 -8.29
N VAL A 85 -4.07 0.27 -8.91
CA VAL A 85 -3.79 -0.80 -9.86
C VAL A 85 -2.59 -1.62 -9.42
N VAL A 86 -2.75 -2.95 -9.47
CA VAL A 86 -1.67 -3.91 -9.32
C VAL A 86 -1.64 -4.83 -10.53
N GLY A 87 -0.46 -5.04 -11.10
CA GLY A 87 -0.27 -6.08 -12.11
C GLY A 87 -0.21 -7.44 -11.44
N GLY A 88 -1.00 -8.40 -11.89
CA GLY A 88 -0.90 -9.80 -11.49
C GLY A 88 -0.61 -10.69 -12.68
N TYR A 89 -0.64 -12.01 -12.46
CA TYR A 89 -0.43 -12.96 -13.55
C TYR A 89 -1.46 -12.79 -14.68
N ARG A 90 -1.00 -12.26 -15.82
CA ARG A 90 -1.77 -12.02 -17.06
C ARG A 90 -3.00 -11.11 -16.90
N LYS A 91 -3.14 -10.40 -15.78
CA LYS A 91 -4.31 -9.55 -15.49
C LYS A 91 -3.89 -8.31 -14.72
N LEU A 92 -4.64 -7.22 -14.94
CA LEU A 92 -4.60 -6.04 -14.09
C LEU A 92 -5.76 -6.13 -13.10
N PHE A 93 -5.46 -5.81 -11.85
CA PHE A 93 -6.46 -5.75 -10.80
C PHE A 93 -6.63 -4.31 -10.35
N PHE A 94 -7.88 -3.91 -10.22
CA PHE A 94 -8.29 -2.55 -9.91
C PHE A 94 -9.02 -2.54 -8.56
N TRP A 95 -8.65 -1.61 -7.70
CA TRP A 95 -9.37 -1.32 -6.46
C TRP A 95 -9.78 0.13 -6.47
N PHE A 96 -11.08 0.34 -6.46
CA PHE A 96 -11.66 1.65 -6.25
C PHE A 96 -11.82 1.85 -4.74
N THR A 97 -11.44 3.02 -4.26
CA THR A 97 -11.64 3.41 -2.86
C THR A 97 -12.65 4.55 -2.84
N GLU A 98 -13.82 4.30 -2.28
CA GLU A 98 -14.82 5.34 -2.01
C GLU A 98 -14.37 6.10 -0.76
N MET A 99 -13.73 7.25 -0.95
CA MET A 99 -13.52 8.27 0.09
C MET A 99 -13.47 9.65 -0.54
#